data_AF-A0A0B0EJX7-F1
#
_entry.id   AF-A0A0B0EJX7-F1
#
_cell.length_a   1.000
_cell.length_b   1.000
_cell.length_c   1.000
_cell.angle_alpha   90.00
_cell.angle_beta   90.00
_cell.angle_gamma   90.00
#
_symmetry.space_group_name_H-M   'P 1'
#
loop_
_entity.id
_entity.type
_entity.pdbx_description
1 polymer ?
#
loop_
_entity_poly.entity_id
_entity_poly.type
_entity_poly.pdbx_seq_one_letter_code
_entity_poly.pdbx_strand_id
1 'polypeptide(L)'
;MELKLRTVFFLVGSPGETVEDILESFRFAARLKLDTFSFSRLCVYRGTPLWREYMEKGIIDDDRDWHKWFKCSDIDPTILPSEVVHQARKKGYMKLFGYLILRRPLATFRLLRKFSRYMTISDILTLLWGPFSKKAKTRKPELPEWMIEQGLDAPIRTVS
;
A
#
# COMPACT_ATOMS: atom_id res chain seq x y z
N MET A 1 -18.19 -26.45 -0.45
CA MET A 1 -17.06 -26.27 0.48
C MET A 1 -16.68 -24.80 0.48
N GLU A 2 -16.81 -24.13 1.63
CA GLU A 2 -16.66 -22.67 1.78
C GLU A 2 -15.17 -22.27 1.90
N LEU A 3 -14.74 -21.24 1.16
CA LEU A 3 -13.38 -20.71 1.25
C LEU A 3 -13.29 -19.76 2.45
N LYS A 4 -13.04 -20.30 3.64
CA LYS A 4 -12.78 -19.49 4.84
C LYS A 4 -11.29 -19.16 4.94
N LEU A 5 -10.96 -17.88 4.75
CA LEU A 5 -9.63 -17.30 4.92
C LEU A 5 -9.69 -16.22 5.99
N ARG A 6 -8.72 -16.21 6.90
CA ARG A 6 -8.56 -15.13 7.88
C ARG A 6 -7.60 -14.11 7.30
N THR A 7 -8.13 -12.94 6.99
CA THR A 7 -7.40 -11.82 6.39
C THR A 7 -7.33 -10.66 7.37
N VAL A 8 -6.20 -9.97 7.38
CA VAL A 8 -6.07 -8.65 8.03
C VAL A 8 -5.63 -7.62 7.00
N PHE A 9 -6.08 -6.38 7.22
CA PHE A 9 -5.74 -5.22 6.41
C PHE A 9 -4.89 -4.27 7.24
N PHE A 10 -3.76 -3.86 6.65
CA PHE A 10 -2.87 -2.85 7.17
C PHE A 10 -2.92 -1.63 6.25
N LEU A 11 -2.75 -0.46 6.86
CA LEU A 11 -2.59 0.80 6.17
C LEU A 11 -1.18 1.31 6.42
N VAL A 12 -0.51 1.79 5.37
CA VAL A 12 0.85 2.34 5.44
C VAL A 12 0.94 3.62 4.60
N GLY A 13 1.91 4.46 4.90
CA GLY A 13 2.05 5.79 4.34
C GLY A 13 1.16 6.82 5.03
N SER A 14 1.13 6.81 6.36
CA SER A 14 0.46 7.84 7.17
C SER A 14 1.41 9.01 7.48
N PRO A 15 0.90 10.22 7.83
CA PRO A 15 1.72 11.34 8.27
C PRO A 15 2.67 10.96 9.40
N GLY A 16 3.96 11.29 9.27
CA GLY A 16 4.99 10.99 10.27
C GLY A 16 5.43 9.53 10.38
N GLU A 17 4.85 8.60 9.59
CA GLU A 17 5.25 7.20 9.59
C GLU A 17 6.65 7.01 8.98
N THR A 18 7.53 6.27 9.66
CA THR A 18 8.88 5.97 9.18
C THR A 18 8.95 4.67 8.37
N VAL A 19 10.08 4.44 7.68
CA VAL A 19 10.31 3.15 6.99
C VAL A 19 10.33 1.99 7.99
N GLU A 20 10.88 2.22 9.17
CA GLU A 20 10.95 1.25 10.25
C GLU A 20 9.56 0.87 10.78
N ASP A 21 8.64 1.82 10.88
CA ASP A 21 7.24 1.60 11.28
C ASP A 21 6.50 0.74 10.26
N ILE A 22 6.65 1.06 8.97
CA ILE A 22 6.11 0.24 7.88
C ILE A 22 6.63 -1.19 8.00
N LEU A 23 7.93 -1.36 8.19
CA LEU A 23 8.53 -2.69 8.34
C LEU A 23 8.07 -3.40 9.60
N GLU A 24 7.82 -2.70 10.71
CA GLU A 24 7.27 -3.30 11.93
C GLU A 24 5.86 -3.81 11.71
N SER A 25 5.02 -3.12 10.93
CA SER A 25 3.70 -3.64 10.52
C SER A 25 3.80 -4.99 9.82
N PHE A 26 4.80 -5.19 8.94
CA PHE A 26 5.05 -6.51 8.35
C PHE A 26 5.57 -7.54 9.36
N ARG A 27 6.43 -7.15 10.31
CA ARG A 27 6.89 -8.05 11.38
C ARG A 27 5.72 -8.48 12.27
N PHE A 28 4.82 -7.56 12.60
CA PHE A 28 3.60 -7.84 13.36
C PHE A 28 2.67 -8.78 12.60
N ALA A 29 2.42 -8.53 11.31
CA ALA A 29 1.63 -9.41 10.45
C ALA A 29 2.17 -10.85 10.45
N ALA A 30 3.48 -11.03 10.35
CA ALA A 30 4.11 -12.36 10.42
C ALA A 30 3.77 -13.09 11.74
N ARG A 31 3.66 -12.37 12.88
CA ARG A 31 3.33 -12.94 14.20
C ARG A 31 1.87 -13.40 14.31
N LEU A 32 0.92 -12.78 13.60
CA LEU A 32 -0.53 -13.00 13.77
C LEU A 32 -1.09 -14.38 13.34
N LYS A 33 -0.29 -15.26 12.71
CA LYS A 33 -0.75 -16.62 12.28
C LYS A 33 -2.02 -16.63 11.42
N LEU A 34 -2.17 -15.61 10.57
CA LEU A 34 -3.28 -15.47 9.60
C LEU A 34 -2.94 -16.11 8.25
N ASP A 35 -3.99 -16.26 7.42
CA ASP A 35 -3.89 -16.91 6.11
C ASP A 35 -3.42 -15.92 5.04
N THR A 36 -3.96 -14.70 5.06
CA THR A 36 -3.72 -13.65 4.05
C THR A 36 -3.55 -12.28 4.68
N PHE A 37 -2.83 -11.40 4.00
CA PHE A 37 -2.50 -10.05 4.47
C PHE A 37 -2.63 -9.06 3.32
N SER A 38 -3.21 -7.90 3.59
CA SER A 38 -3.24 -6.77 2.65
C SER A 38 -2.56 -5.56 3.29
N PHE A 39 -1.69 -4.89 2.53
CA PHE A 39 -1.02 -3.66 2.95
C PHE A 39 -1.35 -2.56 1.96
N SER A 40 -2.37 -1.76 2.26
CA SER A 40 -2.84 -0.67 1.41
C SER A 40 -2.08 0.62 1.72
N ARG A 41 -1.91 1.47 0.72
CA ARG A 41 -1.41 2.83 0.94
C ARG A 41 -2.57 3.74 1.35
N LEU A 42 -2.32 4.65 2.28
CA LEU A 42 -3.30 5.67 2.65
C LEU A 42 -3.68 6.50 1.42
N CYS A 43 -4.97 6.51 1.12
CA CYS A 43 -5.57 7.30 0.06
C CYS A 43 -6.68 8.16 0.67
N VAL A 44 -6.82 9.37 0.16
CA VAL A 44 -7.85 10.30 0.57
C VAL A 44 -8.93 10.35 -0.51
N TYR A 45 -10.17 10.27 -0.06
CA TYR A 45 -11.36 10.22 -0.90
C TYR A 45 -12.31 11.35 -0.51
N ARG A 46 -12.99 11.93 -1.51
CA ARG A 46 -13.98 12.97 -1.27
C ARG A 46 -15.05 12.51 -0.29
N GLY A 47 -15.42 13.40 0.63
CA GLY A 47 -16.42 13.13 1.68
C GLY A 47 -15.87 12.45 2.94
N THR A 48 -14.58 12.07 2.97
CA THR A 48 -13.94 11.56 4.20
C THR A 48 -13.49 12.72 5.10
N PRO A 49 -13.36 12.51 6.44
CA PRO A 49 -12.78 13.51 7.33
C PRO A 49 -11.38 13.97 6.89
N LEU A 50 -10.56 13.04 6.40
CA LEU A 50 -9.22 13.34 5.89
C LEU A 50 -9.25 14.29 4.68
N TRP A 51 -10.26 14.19 3.82
CA TRP A 51 -10.43 15.13 2.70
C TRP A 51 -10.66 16.55 3.21
N ARG A 52 -11.53 16.70 4.22
CA ARG A 52 -11.77 18.01 4.85
C ARG A 52 -10.50 18.58 5.49
N GLU A 53 -9.75 17.75 6.22
CA GLU A 53 -8.47 18.17 6.79
C GLU A 53 -7.47 18.62 5.72
N TYR A 54 -7.45 17.96 4.56
CA TYR A 54 -6.57 18.32 3.45
C TYR A 54 -7.02 19.58 2.72
N MET A 55 -8.32 19.87 2.68
CA MET A 55 -8.85 21.16 2.23
C MET A 55 -8.43 22.28 3.18
N GLU A 56 -8.60 22.09 4.49
CA GLU A 56 -8.23 23.07 5.52
C GLU A 56 -6.73 23.39 5.50
N LYS A 57 -5.89 22.41 5.15
CA LYS A 57 -4.44 22.56 4.96
C LYS A 57 -4.03 23.15 3.60
N GLY A 58 -4.99 23.39 2.70
CA GLY A 58 -4.71 23.85 1.33
C GLY A 58 -3.98 22.83 0.45
N ILE A 59 -4.00 21.54 0.82
CA ILE A 59 -3.40 20.46 0.03
C ILE A 59 -4.32 20.10 -1.14
N ILE A 60 -5.64 20.12 -0.93
CA ILE A 60 -6.68 19.79 -1.91
C ILE A 60 -7.64 20.97 -2.06
N ASP A 61 -8.13 21.20 -3.28
CA ASP A 61 -9.23 22.12 -3.56
C ASP A 61 -10.48 21.33 -3.98
N ASP A 62 -11.57 21.37 -3.19
CA ASP A 62 -12.77 20.57 -3.48
C ASP A 62 -13.40 20.90 -4.83
N ASP A 63 -13.43 22.18 -5.21
CA ASP A 63 -14.09 22.60 -6.46
C ASP A 63 -13.32 22.12 -7.70
N ARG A 64 -11.99 22.03 -7.57
CA ARG A 64 -11.09 21.64 -8.68
C ARG A 64 -10.79 20.15 -8.71
N ASP A 65 -10.73 19.52 -7.55
CA ASP A 65 -10.24 18.14 -7.40
C ASP A 65 -11.34 17.11 -7.09
N TRP A 66 -12.62 17.50 -7.01
CA TRP A 66 -13.72 16.62 -6.57
C TRP A 66 -13.83 15.25 -7.26
N HIS A 67 -13.36 15.15 -8.50
CA HIS A 67 -13.43 13.96 -9.36
C HIS A 67 -12.22 13.02 -9.20
N LYS A 68 -11.23 13.39 -8.39
CA LYS A 68 -9.97 12.67 -8.17
C LYS A 68 -9.98 11.92 -6.84
N TRP A 69 -9.03 11.00 -6.70
CA TRP A 69 -8.62 10.48 -5.39
C TRP A 69 -7.10 10.46 -5.32
N PHE A 70 -6.56 10.76 -4.14
CA PHE A 70 -5.12 10.95 -4.01
C PHE A 70 -4.51 9.88 -3.12
N LYS A 71 -3.33 9.39 -3.50
CA LYS A 71 -2.49 8.72 -2.49
C LYS A 71 -1.87 9.81 -1.66
N CYS A 72 -1.97 9.70 -0.35
CA CYS A 72 -1.52 10.79 0.52
C CYS A 72 0.01 10.99 0.38
N SER A 73 0.78 9.93 0.13
CA SER A 73 2.21 10.00 -0.18
C SER A 73 2.58 10.73 -1.49
N ASP A 74 1.61 10.97 -2.38
CA ASP A 74 1.80 11.74 -3.62
C ASP A 74 1.51 13.25 -3.42
N ILE A 75 0.86 13.67 -2.33
CA ILE A 75 0.34 15.06 -2.18
C ILE A 75 0.68 15.70 -0.83
N ASP A 76 0.89 14.91 0.22
CA ASP A 76 1.18 15.39 1.57
C ASP A 76 2.71 15.40 1.80
N PRO A 77 3.31 16.56 2.11
CA PRO A 77 4.75 16.68 2.33
C PRO A 77 5.22 16.00 3.63
N THR A 78 4.32 15.75 4.58
CA THR A 78 4.63 15.10 5.88
C THR A 78 4.68 13.57 5.80
N ILE A 79 4.25 13.01 4.66
CA ILE A 79 4.26 11.58 4.40
C ILE A 79 5.51 11.23 3.58
N LEU A 80 6.09 10.06 3.89
CA LEU A 80 7.17 9.49 3.10
C LEU A 80 6.82 9.50 1.60
N PRO A 81 7.79 9.84 0.72
CA PRO A 81 7.56 9.82 -0.72
C PRO A 81 7.01 8.46 -1.18
N SER A 82 6.08 8.48 -2.13
CA SER A 82 5.45 7.26 -2.68
C SER A 82 6.44 6.17 -3.08
N GLU A 83 7.61 6.55 -3.59
CA GLU A 83 8.66 5.60 -3.94
C GLU A 83 9.26 4.93 -2.69
N VAL A 84 9.53 5.70 -1.64
CA VAL A 84 10.04 5.19 -0.36
C VAL A 84 9.03 4.23 0.28
N VAL A 85 7.75 4.60 0.32
CA VAL A 85 6.66 3.73 0.80
C VAL A 85 6.58 2.44 -0.05
N HIS A 86 6.71 2.56 -1.37
CA HIS A 86 6.71 1.39 -2.26
C HIS A 86 7.89 0.44 -1.98
N GLN A 87 9.10 0.98 -1.83
CA GLN A 87 10.29 0.17 -1.53
C GLN A 87 10.19 -0.48 -0.14
N ALA A 88 9.70 0.25 0.87
CA ALA A 88 9.47 -0.29 2.21
C ALA A 88 8.46 -1.45 2.17
N ARG A 89 7.33 -1.29 1.46
CA ARG A 89 6.34 -2.36 1.25
C ARG A 89 6.94 -3.56 0.54
N LYS A 90 7.70 -3.35 -0.55
CA LYS A 90 8.36 -4.43 -1.28
C LYS A 90 9.30 -5.23 -0.37
N LYS A 91 10.14 -4.53 0.42
CA LYS A 91 11.03 -5.14 1.42
C LYS A 91 10.24 -5.89 2.50
N GLY A 92 9.13 -5.34 2.95
CA GLY A 92 8.20 -5.98 3.87
C GLY A 92 7.63 -7.29 3.34
N TYR A 93 7.09 -7.29 2.11
CA TYR A 93 6.56 -8.48 1.45
C TYR A 93 7.63 -9.57 1.27
N MET A 94 8.85 -9.21 0.85
CA MET A 94 9.96 -10.17 0.73
C MET A 94 10.20 -10.89 2.07
N LYS A 95 10.30 -10.14 3.17
CA LYS A 95 10.54 -10.67 4.51
C LYS A 95 9.37 -11.52 5.00
N LEU A 96 8.14 -11.06 4.79
CA LEU A 96 6.93 -11.77 5.20
C LEU A 96 6.81 -13.10 4.45
N PHE A 97 6.97 -13.12 3.14
CA PHE A 97 6.87 -14.36 2.36
C PHE A 97 8.01 -15.33 2.71
N GLY A 98 9.24 -14.83 2.87
CA GLY A 98 10.35 -15.64 3.36
C GLY A 98 10.04 -16.26 4.73
N TYR A 99 9.48 -15.48 5.65
CA TYR A 99 9.06 -15.98 6.96
C TYR A 99 7.96 -17.06 6.84
N LEU A 100 6.94 -16.86 6.01
CA LEU A 100 5.84 -17.82 5.84
C LEU A 100 6.32 -19.14 5.24
N ILE A 101 7.23 -19.08 4.27
CA ILE A 101 7.81 -20.28 3.64
C ILE A 101 8.70 -21.03 4.63
N LEU A 102 9.62 -20.34 5.30
CA LEU A 102 10.61 -20.96 6.17
C LEU A 102 10.05 -21.41 7.52
N ARG A 103 9.16 -20.62 8.13
CA ARG A 103 8.64 -20.87 9.49
C ARG A 103 7.27 -21.52 9.49
N ARG A 104 6.54 -21.56 8.36
CA ARG A 104 5.19 -22.13 8.28
C ARG A 104 4.92 -22.95 7.00
N PRO A 105 5.82 -23.86 6.58
CA PRO A 105 5.71 -24.56 5.30
C PRO A 105 4.38 -25.32 5.13
N LEU A 106 3.91 -26.02 6.17
CA LEU A 106 2.64 -26.76 6.11
C LEU A 106 1.40 -25.86 6.02
N ALA A 107 1.43 -24.68 6.65
CA ALA A 107 0.31 -23.73 6.55
C ALA A 107 0.31 -23.07 5.16
N THR A 108 1.49 -22.68 4.67
CA THR A 108 1.68 -22.10 3.34
C THR A 108 1.25 -23.09 2.25
N PHE A 109 1.66 -24.36 2.31
CA PHE A 109 1.21 -25.38 1.37
C PHE A 109 -0.31 -25.57 1.39
N ARG A 110 -0.92 -25.62 2.58
CA ARG A 110 -2.38 -25.72 2.71
C ARG A 110 -3.09 -24.51 2.09
N LEU A 111 -2.54 -23.31 2.27
CA LEU A 111 -3.07 -22.09 1.65
C LEU A 111 -2.98 -22.15 0.12
N LEU A 112 -1.82 -22.52 -0.42
CA LEU A 112 -1.63 -22.67 -1.87
C LEU A 112 -2.57 -23.73 -2.47
N ARG A 113 -2.75 -24.87 -1.78
CA ARG A 113 -3.71 -25.91 -2.18
C ARG A 113 -5.15 -25.44 -2.10
N LYS A 114 -5.49 -24.54 -1.18
CA LYS A 114 -6.82 -23.90 -1.16
C LYS A 114 -6.99 -23.00 -2.37
N PHE A 115 -6.01 -22.14 -2.67
CA PHE A 115 -6.05 -21.28 -3.85
C PHE A 115 -6.14 -22.08 -5.15
N SER A 116 -5.38 -23.16 -5.31
CA SER A 116 -5.38 -23.97 -6.54
C SER A 116 -6.74 -24.61 -6.86
N ARG A 117 -7.71 -24.58 -5.94
CA ARG A 117 -9.09 -25.03 -6.17
C ARG A 117 -9.97 -23.95 -6.83
N TYR A 118 -9.57 -22.69 -6.76
CA TYR A 118 -10.35 -21.54 -7.23
C TYR A 118 -9.62 -20.66 -8.25
N MET A 119 -8.30 -20.81 -8.39
CA MET A 119 -7.47 -20.08 -9.35
C MET A 119 -6.40 -20.97 -9.97
N THR A 120 -5.97 -20.64 -11.19
CA THR A 120 -4.93 -21.40 -11.87
C THR A 120 -3.58 -21.24 -11.18
N ILE A 121 -2.67 -22.21 -11.35
CA ILE A 121 -1.31 -22.11 -10.79
C ILE A 121 -0.59 -20.88 -11.36
N SER A 122 -0.83 -20.51 -12.62
CA SER A 122 -0.26 -19.31 -13.25
C SER A 122 -0.69 -18.03 -12.53
N ASP A 123 -1.97 -17.93 -12.16
CA ASP A 123 -2.50 -16.77 -11.43
C ASP A 123 -1.92 -16.69 -10.02
N ILE A 124 -1.74 -17.83 -9.35
CA ILE A 124 -1.11 -17.91 -8.02
C ILE A 124 0.33 -17.40 -8.11
N LEU A 125 1.10 -17.89 -9.09
CA LEU A 125 2.47 -17.44 -9.30
C LEU A 125 2.53 -15.95 -9.65
N THR A 126 1.61 -15.47 -10.49
CA THR A 126 1.49 -14.04 -10.83
C THR A 126 1.20 -13.19 -9.60
N LEU A 127 0.32 -13.64 -8.70
CA LEU A 127 -0.02 -12.94 -7.46
C LEU A 127 1.15 -12.93 -6.47
N LEU A 128 1.84 -14.06 -6.29
CA LEU A 128 3.02 -14.16 -5.42
C LEU A 128 4.21 -13.35 -5.94
N TRP A 129 4.37 -13.28 -7.27
CA TRP A 129 5.44 -12.51 -7.92
C TRP A 129 5.11 -11.02 -8.06
N GLY A 130 3.83 -10.64 -7.96
CA GLY A 130 3.34 -9.27 -8.12
C GLY A 130 4.13 -8.21 -7.36
N PRO A 131 4.40 -8.38 -6.04
CA PRO A 131 5.19 -7.43 -5.25
C PRO A 131 6.65 -7.26 -5.72
N PHE A 132 7.19 -8.23 -6.46
CA PHE A 132 8.58 -8.27 -6.89
C PHE A 132 8.77 -7.84 -8.33
N SER A 133 7.71 -7.93 -9.14
CA SER A 133 7.69 -7.50 -10.52
C SER A 133 7.95 -5.99 -10.64
N LYS A 134 8.91 -5.62 -11.49
CA LYS A 134 9.19 -4.24 -11.87
C LYS A 134 8.19 -3.74 -12.93
N LYS A 135 6.89 -4.00 -12.75
CA LYS A 135 5.90 -3.39 -13.65
C LYS A 135 6.03 -1.88 -13.52
N ALA A 136 6.27 -1.20 -14.65
CA ALA A 136 6.28 0.25 -14.72
C ALA A 136 5.01 0.80 -14.09
N LYS A 137 5.09 1.97 -13.43
CA LYS A 137 3.92 2.67 -12.88
C LYS A 137 2.91 2.81 -14.02
N THR A 138 1.81 2.08 -13.97
CA THR A 138 0.82 2.03 -15.05
C THR A 138 0.07 3.36 -15.22
N ARG A 139 0.17 4.26 -14.24
CA ARG A 139 -0.45 5.58 -14.27
C ARG A 139 0.42 6.60 -13.54
N LYS A 140 0.57 7.81 -14.08
CA LYS A 140 1.10 8.96 -13.34
C LYS A 140 0.22 9.21 -12.10
N PRO A 141 0.77 9.65 -10.97
CA PRO A 141 -0.04 9.98 -9.80
C PRO A 141 -1.07 11.07 -10.17
N GLU A 142 -2.31 10.94 -9.67
CA GLU A 142 -3.24 12.06 -9.68
C GLU A 142 -2.71 13.08 -8.67
N LEU A 143 -2.58 14.33 -9.10
CA LEU A 143 -2.09 15.45 -8.28
C LEU A 143 -3.18 16.54 -8.21
N PRO A 144 -3.23 17.30 -7.10
CA PRO A 144 -4.07 18.48 -6.97
C PRO A 144 -3.80 19.45 -8.10
N GLU A 145 -4.85 20.13 -8.57
CA GLU A 145 -4.74 20.97 -9.77
C GLU A 145 -3.68 22.08 -9.61
N TRP A 146 -3.59 22.67 -8.42
CA TRP A 146 -2.59 23.70 -8.13
C TRP A 146 -1.14 23.20 -8.25
N MET A 147 -0.87 21.92 -7.92
CA MET A 147 0.46 21.33 -8.08
C MET A 147 0.82 21.19 -9.55
N ILE A 148 -0.16 20.79 -10.37
CA ILE A 148 0.00 20.65 -11.82
C ILE A 148 0.29 22.01 -12.45
N GLU A 149 -0.43 23.06 -12.05
CA GLU A 149 -0.20 24.44 -12.52
C GLU A 149 1.20 24.96 -12.20
N GLN A 150 1.75 24.57 -11.05
CA GLN A 150 3.12 24.92 -10.65
C GLN A 150 4.19 24.02 -11.29
N GLY A 151 3.81 23.04 -12.11
CA GLY A 151 4.73 22.09 -12.73
C GLY A 151 5.38 21.13 -11.73
N LEU A 152 4.74 20.88 -10.58
CA LEU A 152 5.24 19.98 -9.55
C LEU A 152 4.81 18.53 -9.84
N ASP A 153 5.78 17.61 -9.81
CA ASP A 153 5.52 16.16 -9.92
C ASP A 153 5.38 15.48 -8.53
N ALA A 154 5.69 16.19 -7.45
CA ALA A 154 5.63 15.72 -6.06
C ALA A 154 5.60 16.93 -5.09
N PRO A 155 5.11 16.77 -3.85
CA PRO A 155 5.07 17.87 -2.89
C PRO A 155 6.48 18.22 -2.44
N ILE A 156 6.69 19.51 -2.21
CA ILE A 156 7.95 20.05 -1.71
C ILE A 156 8.10 19.60 -0.25
N ARG A 157 9.10 18.77 0.01
CA ARG A 157 9.41 18.27 1.35
C ARG A 157 10.62 19.00 1.88
N THR A 158 10.47 19.71 2.99
CA THR A 158 11.62 20.20 3.75
C THR A 158 12.26 19.02 4.47
N VAL A 159 13.48 18.66 4.06
CA VAL A 159 14.26 17.64 4.75
C VAL A 159 14.49 18.15 6.17
N SER A 160 13.92 17.45 7.15
CA SER A 160 14.24 17.62 8.57
C SER A 160 15.37 16.68 8.95
#